data_AF-A0A0D5A4G1-F1
#
_entry.id   AF-A0A0D5A4G1-F1
#
_cell.length_a   1.000
_cell.length_b   1.000
_cell.length_c   1.000
_cell.angle_alpha   90.00
_cell.angle_beta   90.00
_cell.angle_gamma   90.00
#
_symmetry.space_group_name_H-M   'P 1'
#
loop_
_entity.id
_entity.type
_entity.pdbx_description
1 polymer ?
#
loop_
_entity_poly.entity_id
_entity_poly.type
_entity_poly.pdbx_seq_one_letter_code
_entity_poly.pdbx_strand_id
1 'polypeptide(L)' 'MNAIKVKKQEFLKEAGYFFKNALEQANEGDLQSCAGLILKALDQERMALGVGPQVLHLIKTR' A
#
# COMPACT_ATOMS: atom_id res chain seq x y z
N MET A 1 5.20 13.45 14.61
CA MET A 1 5.19 13.72 13.15
C MET A 1 6.12 12.83 12.33
N ASN A 2 7.27 12.39 12.85
CA ASN A 2 8.24 11.59 12.07
C ASN A 2 7.79 10.13 11.81
N ALA A 3 7.26 9.44 12.83
CA ALA A 3 6.83 8.05 12.71
C ALA A 3 5.70 7.81 11.68
N ILE A 4 4.77 8.76 11.54
CA ILE A 4 3.69 8.70 10.53
C ILE A 4 4.28 8.75 9.10
N LYS A 5 5.25 9.64 8.87
CA LYS A 5 5.91 9.75 7.57
C LYS A 5 6.73 8.51 7.23
N VAL A 6 7.44 7.96 8.23
CA VAL A 6 8.20 6.71 8.09
C VAL A 6 7.26 5.56 7.71
N LYS A 7 6.17 5.36 8.46
CA LYS A 7 5.24 4.26 8.20
C LYS A 7 4.50 4.40 6.86
N LYS A 8 4.16 5.63 6.47
CA LYS A 8 3.65 5.91 5.12
C LYS A 8 4.66 5.50 4.04
N GLN A 9 5.94 5.84 4.23
CA GLN A 9 6.99 5.47 3.28
C GLN A 9 7.24 3.96 3.22
N GLU A 10 7.13 3.26 4.35
CA GLU A 10 7.22 1.79 4.39
C GLU A 10 6.14 1.14 3.53
N PHE A 11 4.88 1.55 3.69
CA PHE A 11 3.78 1.04 2.87
C PHE A 11 3.98 1.35 1.37
N LEU A 12 4.42 2.57 1.02
CA LEU A 12 4.71 2.91 -0.37
C LEU A 12 5.89 2.10 -0.96
N LYS A 13 6.89 1.79 -0.14
CA LYS A 13 8.02 0.93 -0.55
C LYS A 13 7.56 -0.50 -0.81
N GLU A 14 6.71 -1.04 0.07
CA GLU A 14 6.11 -2.37 -0.12
C GLU A 14 5.20 -2.42 -1.36
N ALA A 15 4.40 -1.39 -1.60
CA ALA A 15 3.60 -1.27 -2.83
C ALA A 15 4.48 -1.34 -4.09
N GLY A 16 5.57 -0.57 -4.11
CA GLY A 16 6.53 -0.59 -5.22
C GLY A 16 7.17 -1.96 -5.45
N TYR A 17 7.49 -2.69 -4.37
CA TYR A 17 7.98 -4.07 -4.46
C TYR A 17 6.96 -5.01 -5.11
N PHE A 18 5.69 -4.94 -4.69
CA PHE A 18 4.64 -5.77 -5.27
C PHE A 18 4.38 -5.45 -6.74
N PHE A 19 4.37 -4.16 -7.13
CA PHE A 19 4.22 -3.79 -8.54
C PHE A 19 5.38 -4.29 -9.41
N LYS A 20 6.61 -4.21 -8.91
CA LYS A 20 7.77 -4.73 -9.65
C LYS A 20 7.64 -6.24 -9.88
N ASN A 21 7.29 -7.00 -8.86
CA ASN A 21 7.08 -8.43 -9.01
C ASN A 21 5.88 -8.76 -9.89
N ALA A 22 4.81 -7.96 -9.83
CA ALA A 22 3.65 -8.13 -10.71
C ALA A 22 4.05 -8.00 -12.19
N LEU A 23 4.93 -7.04 -12.50
CA LEU A 23 5.47 -6.87 -13.85
C LEU A 23 6.31 -8.08 -14.27
N GLU A 24 7.14 -8.63 -13.38
CA GLU A 24 7.90 -9.86 -13.65
C GLU A 24 6.96 -11.03 -13.97
N GLN A 25 5.92 -11.26 -13.16
CA GLN A 25 4.92 -12.31 -13.39
C GLN A 25 4.12 -12.09 -14.68
N ALA A 26 3.79 -10.84 -15.01
CA ALA A 26 3.13 -10.51 -16.28
C ALA A 26 4.00 -10.85 -17.49
N ASN A 27 5.30 -10.57 -17.41
CA ASN A 27 6.25 -10.90 -18.48
C ASN A 27 6.44 -12.42 -18.64
N GLU A 28 6.30 -13.19 -17.55
CA GLU A 28 6.30 -14.66 -17.55
C GLU A 28 4.96 -15.26 -18.04
N GLY A 29 3.93 -14.44 -18.22
CA GLY A 29 2.59 -14.87 -18.64
C GLY A 29 1.72 -15.38 -17.49
N ASP A 30 2.19 -15.34 -16.24
CA ASP A 30 1.38 -15.66 -15.06
C ASP A 30 0.53 -14.45 -14.64
N LEU A 31 -0.58 -14.28 -15.37
CA LEU A 31 -1.53 -13.20 -15.13
C LEU A 31 -2.26 -13.32 -13.79
N GLN A 32 -2.41 -14.54 -13.25
CA GLN A 32 -3.12 -14.75 -11.99
C GLN A 32 -2.27 -14.31 -10.80
N SER A 33 -0.99 -14.69 -10.77
CA SER A 33 -0.04 -14.19 -9.77
C SER A 33 0.18 -12.69 -9.91
N CYS A 34 0.27 -12.18 -11.14
CA CYS A 34 0.33 -10.73 -11.42
C CYS A 34 -0.85 -9.98 -10.81
N ALA A 35 -2.09 -10.40 -11.08
CA ALA A 35 -3.29 -9.77 -10.54
C ALA A 35 -3.30 -9.80 -9.00
N GLY A 36 -2.90 -10.92 -8.39
CA GLY A 36 -2.76 -11.03 -6.94
C GLY A 36 -1.74 -10.05 -6.34
N LEU A 37 -0.62 -9.83 -7.03
CA LEU A 37 0.41 -8.88 -6.62
C LEU A 37 -0.05 -7.42 -6.78
N ILE A 38 -0.76 -7.10 -7.86
CA ILE A 38 -1.35 -5.76 -8.06
C ILE A 38 -2.32 -5.42 -6.92
N LEU A 39 -3.21 -6.35 -6.54
CA LEU A 39 -4.15 -6.12 -5.44
C LEU A 39 -3.44 -5.87 -4.11
N LYS A 40 -2.35 -6.61 -3.83
CA LYS A 40 -1.52 -6.37 -2.64
C LYS A 40 -0.86 -4.99 -2.67
N ALA A 41 -0.34 -4.56 -3.83
CA ALA A 41 0.26 -3.24 -3.99
C ALA A 41 -0.76 -2.12 -3.72
N LEU A 42 -1.96 -2.22 -4.28
CA LEU A 42 -3.03 -1.25 -4.08
C LEU A 42 -3.50 -1.16 -2.62
N ASP A 43 -3.54 -2.29 -1.90
CA ASP A 43 -3.87 -2.27 -0.47
C ASP A 43 -2.80 -1.52 0.35
N GLN A 44 -1.52 -1.67 -0.01
CA GLN A 44 -0.43 -0.94 0.62
C GLN A 44 -0.52 0.57 0.34
N GLU A 45 -0.87 0.98 -0.89
CA GLU A 45 -1.14 2.39 -1.20
C GLU A 45 -2.33 2.94 -0.40
N ARG A 46 -3.40 2.15 -0.25
CA ARG A 46 -4.56 2.49 0.60
C ARG A 46 -4.13 2.67 2.06
N MET A 47 -3.30 1.77 2.60
CA MET A 47 -2.74 1.90 3.94
C MET A 47 -1.90 3.16 4.09
N ALA A 48 -1.06 3.48 3.10
CA ALA A 48 -0.24 4.70 3.07
C ALA A 48 -1.08 5.99 3.10
N LEU A 49 -2.23 6.00 2.43
CA LEU A 49 -3.19 7.12 2.46
C LEU A 49 -3.92 7.22 3.81
N GLY A 50 -4.14 6.09 4.48
CA GLY A 50 -4.76 6.01 5.81
C GLY A 50 -3.84 6.36 6.98
N VAL A 51 -2.52 6.51 6.78
CA VAL A 51 -1.58 6.83 7.87
C VAL A 51 -1.70 8.30 8.27
N GLY A 52 -2.34 8.55 9.40
CA GLY A 52 -2.49 9.88 9.99
C GLY A 52 -3.66 9.93 10.97
N PRO A 53 -3.94 11.09 11.58
CA PRO A 53 -5.16 11.27 12.36
C PRO A 53 -6.36 11.09 11.43
N GLN A 54 -7.15 10.02 11.63
CA GLN A 54 -8.43 9.90 10.96
C GLN A 54 -9.35 10.97 11.53
N VAL A 55 -9.91 11.82 10.66
CA VAL A 55 -10.86 12.88 11.03
C VAL A 55 -12.03 12.32 11.85
N LEU A 56 -12.46 11.08 11.60
CA LEU A 56 -13.47 10.37 12.39
C LEU A 56 -13.09 10.16 13.87
N HIS A 57 -11.80 10.08 14.21
CA HIS A 57 -11.31 9.98 15.58
C HIS A 57 -11.24 11.34 16.29
N LEU A 58 -11.17 12.44 15.53
CA LEU A 58 -11.17 13.81 16.05
C LEU A 58 -12.59 14.30 16.41
N ILE A 59 -13.63 13.70 15.82
CA ILE A 59 -15.04 14.04 16.08
C ILE A 59 -15.60 13.31 17.31
N LYS A 60 -14.96 12.21 17.77
CA LYS A 60 -15.28 11.58 19.06
C LYS A 60 -14.63 12.33 20.23
N THR A 61 -14.95 13.60 20.39
CA THR A 61 -14.70 14.33 21.64
C THR A 61 -15.97 14.32 22.48
N ARG A 62 -15.99 13.35 23.41
CA ARG A 62 -17.00 12.98 24.42
C ARG A 62 -18.20 12.16 23.94
#